data_AF-A0AAW2KW97-F1
#
_entry.id   AF-A0AAW2KW97-F1
#
_cell.length_a   1.000
_cell.length_b   1.000
_cell.length_c   1.000
_cell.angle_alpha   90.00
_cell.angle_beta   90.00
_cell.angle_gamma   90.00
#
_symmetry.space_group_name_H-M   'P 1'
#
loop_
_entity.id
_entity.type
_entity.pdbx_description
1 polymer ?
#
loop_
_entity_poly.entity_id
_entity_poly.type
_entity_poly.pdbx_seq_one_letter_code
_entity_poly.pdbx_strand_id
1 'polypeptide(L)'
;MPKVMPKVVYTLMKEQKRRIFEWISPLEFPDGYASNVIYYVDMKELRMHGMKSHDCHVFMKKLILIVFHEMFLKHVWSALTEVNLLIQILCSRTLDVNKVQESKGSIRTIL
;
A
#
# COMPACT_ATOMS: atom_id res chain seq x y z
N MET A 1 -21.12 -28.64 -5.49
CA MET A 1 -21.09 -27.30 -6.12
C MET A 1 -20.00 -26.48 -5.44
N PRO A 2 -19.08 -25.82 -6.16
CA PRO A 2 -18.07 -24.97 -5.54
C PRO A 2 -18.76 -23.78 -4.85
N LYS A 3 -18.47 -23.58 -3.57
CA LYS A 3 -18.98 -22.47 -2.75
C LYS A 3 -18.37 -21.17 -3.26
N VAL A 4 -19.15 -20.34 -3.95
CA VAL A 4 -18.71 -19.01 -4.38
C VAL A 4 -18.69 -18.11 -3.14
N MET A 5 -17.50 -17.74 -2.68
CA MET A 5 -17.34 -16.78 -1.59
C MET A 5 -17.51 -15.36 -2.14
N PRO A 6 -18.23 -14.47 -1.43
CA PRO A 6 -18.31 -13.07 -1.81
C PRO A 6 -16.91 -12.46 -1.85
N LYS A 7 -16.64 -11.64 -2.87
CA LYS A 7 -15.38 -10.90 -2.95
C LYS A 7 -15.25 -10.01 -1.72
N VAL A 8 -14.09 -10.09 -1.07
CA VAL A 8 -13.83 -9.28 0.12
C VAL A 8 -13.68 -7.81 -0.29
N VAL A 9 -14.17 -6.90 0.56
CA VAL A 9 -14.26 -5.45 0.31
C VAL A 9 -12.94 -4.73 0.03
N TYR A 10 -11.80 -5.38 0.31
CA TYR A 10 -10.45 -4.90 0.01
C TYR A 10 -9.87 -5.47 -1.30
N THR A 11 -10.65 -6.21 -2.10
CA THR A 11 -10.18 -6.80 -3.35
C THR A 11 -10.25 -5.79 -4.49
N LEU A 12 -9.10 -5.43 -5.07
CA LEU A 12 -9.05 -4.60 -6.27
C LEU A 12 -9.51 -5.38 -7.51
N MET A 13 -10.40 -4.77 -8.27
CA MET A 13 -10.81 -5.28 -9.58
C MET A 13 -9.68 -5.13 -10.60
N LYS A 14 -9.73 -5.92 -11.68
CA LYS A 14 -8.72 -5.89 -12.75
C LYS A 14 -8.54 -4.47 -13.33
N GLU A 15 -9.64 -3.73 -13.48
CA GLU A 15 -9.62 -2.36 -13.98
C GLU A 15 -8.94 -1.39 -13.00
N GLN A 16 -9.26 -1.49 -11.70
CA GLN A 16 -8.59 -0.69 -10.67
C GLN A 16 -7.10 -0.98 -10.62
N LYS A 17 -6.70 -2.26 -10.70
CA LYS A 17 -5.29 -2.65 -10.79
C LYS A 17 -4.62 -2.04 -12.02
N ARG A 18 -5.23 -2.14 -13.20
CA ARG A 18 -4.68 -1.54 -14.42
C ARG A 18 -4.45 -0.04 -14.27
N ARG A 19 -5.45 0.68 -13.77
CA ARG A 19 -5.35 2.14 -13.52
C ARG A 19 -4.22 2.49 -12.56
N ILE A 20 -4.09 1.73 -11.47
CA ILE A 20 -2.99 1.89 -10.51
C ILE A 20 -1.65 1.69 -11.22
N PHE A 21 -1.52 0.61 -11.98
CA PHE A 21 -0.26 0.22 -12.61
C PHE A 21 0.16 1.24 -13.68
N GLU A 22 -0.76 1.71 -14.50
CA GLU A 22 -0.54 2.79 -15.46
C GLU A 22 -0.12 4.10 -14.79
N TRP A 23 -0.70 4.41 -13.62
CA TRP A 23 -0.36 5.60 -12.85
C TRP A 23 1.02 5.52 -12.18
N ILE A 24 1.40 4.35 -11.65
CA ILE A 24 2.70 4.18 -10.96
C ILE A 24 3.87 3.96 -11.91
N SER A 25 3.66 3.36 -13.10
CA SER A 25 4.74 3.06 -14.04
C SER A 25 5.64 4.25 -14.39
N PRO A 26 5.14 5.47 -14.62
CA PRO A 26 5.98 6.63 -14.92
C PRO A 26 6.58 7.31 -13.67
N LEU A 27 6.33 6.81 -12.46
CA LEU A 27 6.88 7.41 -11.24
C LEU A 27 8.38 7.14 -11.13
N GLU A 28 9.12 8.23 -10.97
CA GLU A 28 10.56 8.24 -10.76
C GLU A 28 10.90 9.10 -9.54
N PHE A 29 12.01 8.78 -8.89
CA PHE A 29 12.58 9.58 -7.81
C PHE A 29 13.76 10.36 -8.38
N PRO A 30 13.64 11.69 -8.63
CA PRO A 30 14.63 12.46 -9.39
C PRO A 30 16.02 12.51 -8.74
N ASP A 31 16.07 12.34 -7.42
CA ASP A 31 17.28 12.30 -6.59
C ASP A 31 17.86 10.89 -6.45
N GLY A 32 17.24 9.88 -7.09
CA GLY A 32 17.61 8.48 -6.95
C GLY A 32 17.27 7.90 -5.57
N TYR A 33 16.35 8.53 -4.82
CA TYR A 33 15.98 8.07 -3.48
C TYR A 33 15.52 6.60 -3.47
N ALA A 34 14.79 6.16 -4.49
CA ALA A 34 14.43 4.76 -4.69
C ALA A 34 14.47 4.39 -6.18
N SER A 35 14.54 3.09 -6.48
CA SER A 35 14.54 2.59 -7.86
C SER A 35 13.22 2.91 -8.57
N ASN A 36 13.27 3.22 -9.87
CA ASN A 36 12.07 3.53 -10.67
C ASN A 36 11.03 2.40 -10.62
N VAL A 37 9.76 2.79 -10.52
CA VAL A 37 8.65 1.83 -10.32
C VAL A 37 8.46 0.86 -11.46
N ILE A 38 8.78 1.32 -12.67
CA ILE A 38 8.67 0.54 -13.90
C ILE A 38 9.43 -0.80 -13.85
N TYR A 39 10.55 -0.88 -13.12
CA TYR A 39 11.38 -2.09 -13.11
C TYR A 39 10.72 -3.29 -12.43
N TYR A 40 9.73 -3.04 -11.58
CA TYR A 40 9.06 -4.08 -10.82
C TYR A 40 7.60 -4.27 -11.20
N VAL A 41 7.10 -3.57 -12.23
CA VAL A 41 5.71 -3.64 -12.68
C VAL A 41 5.56 -4.60 -13.85
N ASP A 42 4.73 -5.64 -13.68
CA ASP A 42 4.26 -6.51 -14.77
C ASP A 42 2.86 -6.10 -15.20
N MET A 43 2.77 -5.40 -16.34
CA MET A 43 1.52 -4.91 -16.92
C MET A 43 0.63 -6.03 -17.49
N LYS A 44 1.19 -7.20 -17.77
CA LYS A 44 0.43 -8.34 -18.30
C LYS A 44 -0.35 -9.02 -17.18
N GLU A 45 0.33 -9.29 -16.08
CA GLU A 45 -0.23 -10.00 -14.92
C GLU A 45 -0.77 -9.05 -13.84
N LEU A 46 -0.58 -7.73 -13.99
CA LEU A 46 -0.98 -6.68 -13.04
C LEU A 46 -0.48 -6.97 -11.61
N ARG A 47 0.82 -7.25 -11.51
CA ARG A 47 1.51 -7.58 -10.27
C ARG A 47 2.87 -6.89 -10.18
N MET A 48 3.31 -6.61 -8.95
CA MET A 48 4.65 -6.07 -8.70
C MET A 48 5.56 -7.18 -8.18
N HIS A 49 6.79 -7.25 -8.67
CA HIS A 49 7.78 -8.25 -8.25
C HIS A 49 9.22 -7.75 -8.41
N GLY A 50 10.13 -8.26 -7.58
CA GLY A 50 11.56 -7.93 -7.68
C GLY A 50 11.97 -6.63 -7.01
N MET A 51 11.09 -6.01 -6.21
CA MET A 51 11.46 -4.86 -5.39
C MET A 51 12.47 -5.28 -4.30
N LYS A 52 13.53 -4.50 -4.15
CA LYS A 52 14.45 -4.65 -3.01
C LYS A 52 13.76 -4.17 -1.73
N SER A 53 14.24 -4.64 -0.58
CA SER A 53 13.70 -4.24 0.74
C SER A 53 13.60 -2.72 0.88
N HIS A 54 14.64 -1.98 0.47
CA HIS A 54 14.64 -0.51 0.48
C HIS A 54 13.44 0.08 -0.29
N ASP A 55 13.25 -0.33 -1.54
CA ASP A 55 12.18 0.17 -2.40
C ASP A 55 10.80 -0.22 -1.87
N CYS A 56 10.67 -1.43 -1.29
CA CYS A 56 9.45 -1.83 -0.59
C CYS A 56 9.14 -0.91 0.60
N HIS A 57 10.14 -0.56 1.40
CA HIS A 57 9.98 0.36 2.52
C HIS A 57 9.57 1.76 2.06
N VAL A 58 10.16 2.27 0.97
CA VAL A 58 9.75 3.54 0.37
C VAL A 58 8.32 3.48 -0.13
N PHE A 59 7.95 2.43 -0.87
CA PHE A 59 6.58 2.24 -1.36
C PHE A 59 5.57 2.19 -0.22
N MET A 60 5.81 1.34 0.80
CA MET A 60 4.92 1.20 1.95
C MET A 60 4.75 2.51 2.71
N LYS A 61 5.81 3.30 2.92
CA LYS A 61 5.72 4.52 3.73
C LYS A 61 5.22 5.74 2.97
N LYS A 62 5.58 5.86 1.69
CA LYS A 62 5.41 7.10 0.92
C LYS A 62 4.33 6.98 -0.14
N LEU A 63 4.22 5.81 -0.77
CA LEU A 63 3.37 5.65 -1.95
C LEU A 63 2.07 4.92 -1.64
N ILE A 64 2.00 4.05 -0.62
CA ILE A 64 0.84 3.17 -0.40
C ILE A 64 -0.49 3.92 -0.38
N LEU A 65 -0.59 5.03 0.36
CA LEU A 65 -1.81 5.82 0.40
C LEU A 65 -2.03 6.52 -0.94
N ILE A 66 -1.01 7.15 -1.52
CA ILE A 66 -1.16 7.89 -2.77
C ILE A 66 -1.67 6.97 -3.90
N VAL A 67 -1.07 5.78 -4.01
CA VAL A 67 -1.39 4.76 -5.02
C VAL A 67 -2.81 4.25 -4.89
N PHE A 68 -3.26 4.01 -3.65
CA PHE A 68 -4.57 3.42 -3.38
C PHE A 68 -5.66 4.46 -3.06
N HIS A 69 -5.37 5.75 -3.23
CA HIS A 69 -6.32 6.81 -2.99
C HIS A 69 -7.56 6.61 -3.86
N GLU A 70 -8.75 6.70 -3.25
CA GLU A 70 -10.06 6.44 -3.90
C GLU A 70 -10.27 5.02 -4.47
N MET A 71 -9.35 4.07 -4.22
CA MET A 71 -9.50 2.69 -4.73
C MET A 71 -10.33 1.78 -3.82
N PHE A 72 -10.56 2.20 -2.58
CA PHE A 72 -11.20 1.42 -1.53
C PHE A 72 -12.41 2.12 -0.92
N LEU A 73 -13.35 1.34 -0.37
CA LEU A 73 -14.43 1.86 0.47
C LEU A 73 -13.85 2.63 1.67
N LYS A 74 -14.57 3.65 2.13
CA LYS A 74 -14.09 4.57 3.19
C LYS A 74 -13.56 3.87 4.44
N HIS A 75 -14.18 2.76 4.85
CA HIS A 75 -13.74 2.00 6.03
C HIS A 75 -12.42 1.25 5.78
N VAL A 76 -12.24 0.63 4.60
CA VAL A 76 -10.98 -0.02 4.20
C VAL A 76 -9.87 1.01 4.05
N TRP A 77 -10.18 2.15 3.44
CA TRP A 77 -9.25 3.26 3.30
C TRP A 77 -8.80 3.84 4.66
N SER A 78 -9.74 4.00 5.61
CA SER A 78 -9.42 4.43 6.99
C SER A 78 -8.46 3.46 7.66
N ALA A 79 -8.74 2.16 7.58
CA ALA A 79 -7.88 1.15 8.17
C ALA A 79 -6.50 1.08 7.50
N LEU A 80 -6.42 1.23 6.17
CA LEU A 80 -5.14 1.33 5.46
C LEU A 80 -4.33 2.55 5.92
N THR A 81 -5.01 3.66 6.19
CA THR A 81 -4.38 4.89 6.73
C THR A 81 -3.83 4.66 8.15
N GLU A 82 -4.59 4.00 9.01
CA GLU A 82 -4.18 3.63 10.37
C GLU A 82 -2.94 2.69 10.35
N VAL A 83 -2.94 1.69 9.45
CA VAL A 83 -1.79 0.80 9.25
C VAL A 83 -0.57 1.55 8.72
N ASN A 84 -0.74 2.43 7.73
CA ASN A 84 0.35 3.23 7.20
C ASN A 84 0.96 4.15 8.27
N LEU A 85 0.13 4.73 9.14
CA LEU A 85 0.60 5.52 10.28
C LEU A 85 1.45 4.67 11.24
N LEU A 86 0.99 3.46 11.56
CA LEU A 86 1.74 2.55 12.40
C LEU A 86 3.10 2.21 11.78
N ILE A 87 3.17 1.92 10.48
CA ILE A 87 4.43 1.65 9.77
C ILE A 87 5.39 2.85 9.85
N GLN A 88 4.86 4.08 9.70
CA GLN A 88 5.66 5.29 9.83
C GLN A 88 6.23 5.47 11.25
N ILE A 89 5.43 5.19 12.28
CA ILE A 89 5.88 5.24 13.69
C ILE A 89 6.91 4.15 13.96
N LEU A 90 6.68 2.91 13.52
CA LEU A 90 7.58 1.79 13.78
C LEU A 90 8.94 1.96 13.12
N CYS A 91 8.97 2.65 11.99
CA CYS A 91 10.19 2.84 11.22
C CYS A 91 10.71 4.29 11.30
N SER A 92 10.34 5.04 12.33
CA SER A 92 10.95 6.33 12.65
C SER A 92 12.36 6.12 13.22
N ARG A 93 13.17 7.18 13.24
CA ARG A 93 14.52 7.14 13.84
C ARG A 93 14.49 6.84 15.34
N THR A 94 13.45 7.30 16.03
CA THR A 94 13.25 7.11 17.45
C THR A 94 11.86 6.53 17.68
N LEU A 95 11.82 5.35 18.29
CA LEU A 95 10.58 4.66 18.59
C LEU A 95 9.97 5.22 19.88
N ASP A 96 8.79 5.81 19.75
CA ASP A 96 7.99 6.24 20.90
C ASP A 96 6.93 5.17 21.18
N VAL A 97 7.14 4.43 22.28
CA VAL A 97 6.28 3.31 22.65
C VAL A 97 4.84 3.79 22.90
N ASN A 98 4.64 5.00 23.43
CA ASN A 98 3.30 5.53 23.68
C ASN A 98 2.56 5.75 22.36
N LYS A 99 3.22 6.37 21.37
CA LYS A 99 2.65 6.55 20.02
C LYS A 99 2.35 5.22 19.33
N VAL A 100 3.17 4.19 19.55
CA VAL A 100 2.89 2.84 19.04
C VAL A 100 1.62 2.28 19.68
N GLN A 101 1.44 2.40 21.01
CA GLN A 101 0.24 1.90 21.68
C GLN A 101 -1.03 2.65 21.23
N GLU A 102 -0.97 3.98 21.14
CA GLU A 102 -2.07 4.82 20.67
C GLU A 102 -2.49 4.47 19.24
N SER A 103 -1.51 4.32 18.34
CA SER A 103 -1.76 3.93 16.95
C SER A 103 -2.33 2.51 16.85
N LYS A 104 -1.82 1.56 17.64
CA LYS A 104 -2.36 0.19 17.69
C LYS A 104 -3.80 0.15 18.18
N GLY A 105 -4.15 0.93 19.20
CA GLY A 105 -5.53 1.03 19.70
C GLY A 105 -6.51 1.63 18.69
N SER A 106 -6.00 2.39 17.71
CA SER A 106 -6.82 3.04 16.68
C SER A 106 -7.11 2.15 15.48
N ILE A 107 -6.32 1.08 15.24
CA ILE A 107 -6.50 0.20 14.08
C ILE A 107 -7.82 -0.55 14.20
N ARG A 108 -8.79 -0.22 13.33
CA ARG A 108 -10.07 -0.92 13.27
C ARG A 108 -9.87 -2.28 12.61
N THR A 109 -10.46 -3.32 13.21
CA THR A 109 -10.50 -4.65 12.58
C THR A 109 -11.43 -4.58 11.37
N ILE A 110 -10.88 -4.80 10.17
CA ILE A 110 -11.63 -4.86 8.90
C ILE A 110 -12.26 -6.26 8.80
N LEU A 111 -13.29 -6.56 9.61
CA LEU A 111 -14.09 -7.79 9.48
C LEU A 111 -15.58 -7.46 9.63
#